data_AF-A0ABD5T1T4-F1
#
_entry.id   AF-A0ABD5T1T4-F1
#
_cell.length_a   1.000
_cell.length_b   1.000
_cell.length_c   1.000
_cell.angle_alpha   90.00
_cell.angle_beta   90.00
_cell.angle_gamma   90.00
#
_symmetry.space_group_name_H-M   'P 1'
#
loop_
_entity.id
_entity.type
_entity.pdbx_description
1 polymer ?
#
loop_
_entity_poly.entity_id
_entity_poly.type
_entity_poly.pdbx_seq_one_letter_code
_entity_poly.pdbx_strand_id
1 'polypeptide(L)'
;MTANDLVSLRRDLHRKPEPAWREFYTTARIVDELESRLGDELAELHVGPEAIAAEHRMAVPDDADLTHWYERAREAGVDQTVLERLE
;
A
#
# COMPACT_ATOMS: atom_id res chain seq x y z
N MET A 1 -3.79 -2.04 -19.92
CA MET A 1 -2.69 -1.10 -19.61
C MET A 1 -1.86 -0.82 -20.84
N THR A 2 -1.58 0.45 -21.07
CA THR A 2 -0.56 0.90 -22.02
C THR A 2 0.78 1.08 -21.31
N ALA A 3 1.87 1.23 -22.08
CA ALA A 3 3.16 1.63 -21.52
C ALA A 3 3.10 2.98 -20.79
N ASN A 4 2.21 3.89 -21.20
CA ASN A 4 2.04 5.20 -20.57
C ASN A 4 1.40 5.08 -19.18
N ASP A 5 0.46 4.15 -18.98
CA ASP A 5 -0.19 3.92 -17.68
C ASP A 5 0.84 3.46 -16.64
N LEU A 6 1.72 2.53 -17.04
CA LEU A 6 2.83 2.06 -16.22
C LEU A 6 3.82 3.16 -15.84
N VAL A 7 4.15 4.04 -16.81
CA VAL A 7 5.03 5.18 -16.55
C VAL A 7 4.39 6.17 -15.58
N SER A 8 3.08 6.41 -15.71
CA SER A 8 2.33 7.29 -14.80
C SER A 8 2.29 6.72 -13.38
N LEU A 9 1.97 5.44 -13.21
CA LEU A 9 1.99 4.76 -11.92
C LEU A 9 3.38 4.82 -11.28
N ARG A 10 4.43 4.46 -12.02
CA ARG A 10 5.82 4.56 -11.53
C ARG A 10 6.16 5.96 -11.07
N ARG A 11 5.81 6.99 -11.85
CA ARG A 11 6.09 8.40 -11.49
C ARG A 11 5.32 8.84 -10.25
N ASP A 12 4.10 8.35 -10.07
CA ASP A 12 3.29 8.64 -8.90
C ASP A 12 3.90 8.06 -7.62
N LEU A 13 4.24 6.77 -7.64
CA LEU A 13 4.94 6.11 -6.53
C LEU A 13 6.28 6.78 -6.22
N HIS A 14 7.05 7.15 -7.25
CA HIS A 14 8.36 7.79 -7.06
C HIS A 14 8.29 9.22 -6.50
N ARG A 15 7.14 9.91 -6.61
CA ARG A 15 6.91 11.21 -5.96
C ARG A 15 6.57 11.08 -4.48
N LYS A 16 6.18 9.88 -4.02
CA LYS A 16 5.77 9.59 -2.65
C LYS A 16 6.58 8.40 -2.11
N PRO A 17 7.91 8.53 -2.02
CA PRO A 17 8.74 7.43 -1.52
C PRO A 17 8.42 7.14 -0.06
N GLU A 18 8.33 5.86 0.27
CA GLU A 18 8.08 5.38 1.62
C GLU A 18 9.24 4.48 2.06
N PRO A 19 9.75 4.61 3.29
CA PRO A 19 10.76 3.71 3.80
C PRO A 19 10.19 2.31 4.08
N ALA A 20 11.08 1.36 4.33
CA ALA A 20 10.72 0.02 4.77
C ALA A 20 9.74 0.02 5.97
N TRP A 21 8.76 -0.87 5.89
CA TRP A 21 7.65 -1.07 6.85
C TRP A 21 6.64 0.08 6.95
N ARG A 22 6.72 1.07 6.06
CA ARG A 22 5.90 2.28 6.08
C ARG A 22 5.24 2.55 4.72
N GLU A 23 5.21 1.55 3.85
CA GLU A 23 4.73 1.63 2.47
C GLU A 23 3.19 1.65 2.37
N PHE A 24 2.52 2.42 3.24
CA PHE A 24 1.06 2.46 3.35
C PHE A 24 0.39 3.01 2.08
N TYR A 25 0.86 4.15 1.58
CA TYR A 25 0.38 4.74 0.33
C TYR A 25 0.63 3.80 -0.85
N THR A 26 1.85 3.28 -0.95
CA THR A 26 2.26 2.39 -2.04
C THR A 26 1.43 1.12 -2.04
N THR A 27 1.20 0.51 -0.88
CA THR A 27 0.39 -0.70 -0.75
C THR A 27 -1.05 -0.42 -1.14
N ALA A 28 -1.67 0.65 -0.62
CA ALA A 28 -3.03 1.03 -0.99
C ALA A 28 -3.16 1.32 -2.49
N ARG A 29 -2.15 1.94 -3.10
CA ARG A 29 -2.14 2.20 -4.54
C ARG A 29 -1.98 0.92 -5.37
N ILE A 30 -1.25 -0.08 -4.89
CA ILE A 30 -1.13 -1.38 -5.55
C ILE A 30 -2.46 -2.14 -5.46
N VAL A 31 -3.13 -2.13 -4.30
CA VAL A 31 -4.45 -2.74 -4.11
C VAL A 31 -5.45 -2.15 -5.10
N ASP A 32 -5.57 -0.83 -5.16
CA ASP A 32 -6.45 -0.12 -6.10
C ASP A 32 -6.14 -0.48 -7.57
N GLU A 33 -4.86 -0.57 -7.95
CA GLU A 33 -4.50 -0.97 -9.32
C GLU A 33 -4.81 -2.44 -9.61
N LEU A 34 -4.72 -3.35 -8.64
CA LEU A 34 -5.09 -4.76 -8.83
C LEU A 34 -6.60 -4.91 -8.95
N GLU A 35 -7.36 -4.32 -8.03
CA GLU A 35 -8.83 -4.37 -8.01
C GLU A 35 -9.43 -3.70 -9.24
N SER A 36 -8.97 -2.49 -9.60
CA SER A 36 -9.48 -1.76 -10.77
C SER A 36 -9.24 -2.49 -12.09
N ARG A 37 -8.12 -3.23 -12.21
CA ARG A 37 -7.71 -3.85 -13.48
C ARG A 37 -8.21 -5.27 -13.65
N LEU A 38 -8.26 -6.02 -12.56
CA LEU A 38 -8.62 -7.44 -12.58
C LEU A 38 -10.09 -7.63 -12.20
N GLY A 39 -10.62 -6.80 -11.30
CA GLY A 39 -12.02 -6.88 -10.86
C GLY A 39 -12.41 -8.31 -10.50
N ASP A 40 -13.41 -8.85 -11.19
CA ASP A 40 -13.90 -10.22 -10.98
C ASP A 40 -12.90 -11.33 -11.38
N GLU A 41 -11.87 -11.02 -12.17
CA GLU A 41 -10.79 -11.97 -12.51
C GLU A 41 -9.76 -12.12 -11.38
N LEU A 42 -9.79 -11.23 -10.37
CA LEU A 42 -8.95 -11.35 -9.19
C LEU A 42 -9.48 -12.45 -8.29
N ALA A 43 -8.81 -13.60 -8.28
CA ALA A 43 -9.25 -14.75 -7.49
C ALA A 43 -9.24 -14.48 -5.97
N GLU A 44 -8.15 -13.88 -5.47
CA GLU A 44 -7.99 -13.56 -4.05
C GLU A 44 -6.90 -12.48 -3.87
N LEU A 45 -7.03 -11.65 -2.83
CA LEU A 45 -6.05 -10.61 -2.49
C LEU A 45 -5.84 -10.53 -0.97
N HIS A 46 -4.73 -11.09 -0.52
CA HIS A 46 -4.25 -11.02 0.87
C HIS A 46 -3.43 -9.75 1.08
N VAL A 47 -3.77 -8.98 2.12
CA VAL A 47 -3.15 -7.69 2.42
C VAL A 47 -2.86 -7.59 3.92
N GLY A 48 -1.83 -6.84 4.31
CA GLY A 48 -1.52 -6.60 5.72
C GLY A 48 -1.21 -7.91 6.48
N PRO A 49 -1.82 -8.14 7.66
CA PRO A 49 -1.59 -9.35 8.46
C PRO A 49 -1.92 -10.68 7.75
N GLU A 50 -2.80 -10.67 6.74
CA GLU A 50 -3.11 -11.86 5.93
C GLU A 50 -1.93 -12.29 5.05
N ALA A 51 -1.09 -11.33 4.66
CA ALA A 51 0.07 -11.55 3.79
C ALA A 51 1.40 -11.65 4.56
N ILE A 52 1.50 -11.04 5.75
CA ILE A 52 2.75 -10.92 6.50
C ILE A 52 2.56 -11.35 7.96
N ALA A 53 3.22 -12.45 8.35
CA ALA A 53 3.25 -12.91 9.74
C ALA A 53 4.00 -11.92 10.65
N ALA A 54 3.26 -11.27 11.56
CA ALA A 54 3.76 -10.17 12.38
C ALA A 54 4.94 -10.58 13.28
N GLU A 55 4.93 -11.80 13.81
CA GLU A 55 5.93 -12.38 14.71
C GLU A 55 7.30 -12.64 14.05
N HIS A 56 7.34 -12.64 12.72
CA HIS A 56 8.56 -12.87 11.95
C HIS A 56 9.16 -11.59 11.37
N ARG A 57 8.54 -10.43 11.61
CA ARG A 57 9.06 -9.15 11.13
C ARG A 57 10.32 -8.75 11.90
N MET A 58 11.33 -8.28 11.18
CA MET A 58 12.57 -7.77 11.74
C MET A 58 12.72 -6.29 11.40
N ALA A 59 13.34 -5.53 12.31
CA ALA A 59 13.60 -4.10 12.15
C ALA A 59 12.34 -3.27 11.85
N VAL A 60 11.21 -3.62 12.49
CA VAL A 60 9.98 -2.82 12.43
C VAL A 60 10.22 -1.47 13.13
N PRO A 61 9.84 -0.34 12.51
CA PRO A 61 9.87 0.98 13.16
C PRO A 61 9.00 1.02 14.42
N ASP A 62 9.18 2.04 15.24
CA ASP A 62 8.31 2.26 16.39
C ASP A 62 6.90 2.72 15.96
N ASP A 63 5.96 2.63 16.90
CA ASP A 63 4.55 2.96 16.63
C ASP A 63 4.36 4.43 16.21
N ALA A 64 5.19 5.34 16.71
CA ALA A 64 5.09 6.76 16.36
C ALA A 64 5.48 7.00 14.89
N ASP A 65 6.54 6.34 14.42
CA ASP A 65 6.91 6.31 13.01
C ASP A 65 5.80 5.67 12.17
N LEU A 66 5.27 4.52 12.58
CA LEU A 66 4.20 3.85 11.84
C LEU A 66 2.95 4.74 11.72
N THR A 67 2.47 5.31 12.83
CA THR A 67 1.31 6.23 12.84
C THR A 67 1.57 7.46 11.98
N HIS A 68 2.77 8.04 12.02
CA HIS A 68 3.09 9.20 11.19
C HIS A 68 2.92 8.89 9.69
N TRP A 69 3.46 7.76 9.23
CA TRP A 69 3.39 7.37 7.83
C TRP A 69 1.99 6.89 7.41
N TYR A 70 1.25 6.26 8.33
CA TYR A 70 -0.15 5.91 8.11
C TYR A 70 -1.00 7.17 7.85
N GLU A 71 -0.88 8.19 8.71
CA GLU A 71 -1.61 9.44 8.55
C GLU A 71 -1.21 10.18 7.26
N ARG A 72 0.08 10.16 6.90
CA ARG A 72 0.56 10.69 5.62
C ARG A 72 -0.11 10.02 4.41
N ALA A 73 -0.35 8.71 4.46
CA ALA A 73 -1.05 7.98 3.40
C ALA A 73 -2.54 8.35 3.39
N ARG A 74 -3.18 8.43 4.56
CA ARG A 74 -4.58 8.88 4.71
C ARG A 74 -4.79 10.28 4.12
N GLU A 75 -3.91 11.22 4.43
CA GLU A 75 -3.92 12.59 3.89
C GLU A 75 -3.68 12.65 2.38
N ALA A 76 -3.00 11.65 1.81
CA ALA A 76 -2.79 11.53 0.37
C ALA A 76 -4.04 11.01 -0.38
N GLY A 77 -5.14 10.72 0.34
CA GLY A 77 -6.44 10.38 -0.22
C GLY A 77 -6.55 8.95 -0.73
N VAL A 78 -5.76 8.02 -0.17
CA VAL A 78 -5.96 6.59 -0.44
C VAL A 78 -7.23 6.09 0.23
N ASP A 79 -7.75 4.95 -0.23
CA ASP A 79 -8.93 4.32 0.37
C ASP A 79 -8.63 3.94 1.83
N GLN A 80 -9.42 4.49 2.75
CA GLN A 80 -9.27 4.25 4.17
C GLN A 80 -9.56 2.80 4.54
N THR A 81 -10.47 2.13 3.84
CA THR A 81 -10.78 0.71 4.10
C THR A 81 -9.58 -0.20 3.80
N VAL A 82 -8.75 0.17 2.82
CA VAL A 82 -7.50 -0.53 2.52
C VAL A 82 -6.46 -0.26 3.60
N LEU A 83 -6.35 0.98 4.09
CA LEU A 83 -5.45 1.31 5.19
C LEU A 83 -5.80 0.55 6.48
N GLU A 84 -7.08 0.46 6.81
CA GLU A 84 -7.55 -0.29 7.99
C GLU A 84 -7.20 -1.79 7.91
N ARG A 85 -7.06 -2.36 6.70
CA ARG A 85 -6.58 -3.74 6.50
C ARG A 85 -5.07 -3.92 6.70
N LEU A 86 -4.30 -2.83 6.81
CA LEU A 86 -2.84 -2.88 7.01
C LEU A 86 -2.43 -2.91 8.48
N GLU A 87 -3.35 -2.59 9.39
CA GLU A 87 -3.18 -2.77 10.84
C GLU A 87 -3.26 -4.26 11.23
#